data_AF-A0AAD1JF63-F1
#
_entry.id   AF-A0AAD1JF63-F1
#
_cell.length_a   1.000
_cell.length_b   1.000
_cell.length_c   1.000
_cell.angle_alpha   90.00
_cell.angle_beta   90.00
_cell.angle_gamma   90.00
#
_symmetry.space_group_name_H-M   'P 1'
#
loop_
_entity.id
_entity.type
_entity.pdbx_description
1 polymer ?
#
loop_
_entity_poly.entity_id
_entity_poly.type
_entity_poly.pdbx_seq_one_letter_code
_entity_poly.pdbx_strand_id
1 'polypeptide(L)' 'MRELRSFLRHFYGAGILFFYYMKWPIVLGLPVLYFYLGYPRYWLLDLLWLYCLGLIIKDIAVVVLRWKRGEKIWR' A
#
# COMPACT_ATOMS: atom_id res chain seq x y z
N MET A 1 -19.83 -21.46 -7.68
CA MET A 1 -18.87 -21.10 -6.60
C MET A 1 -17.38 -21.15 -6.98
N ARG A 2 -16.94 -21.78 -8.09
CA ARG A 2 -15.52 -21.74 -8.53
C ARG A 2 -15.13 -20.44 -9.23
N GLU A 3 -16.02 -19.89 -10.06
CA GLU A 3 -15.83 -18.62 -10.79
C GLU A 3 -15.52 -17.43 -9.87
N LEU A 4 -16.29 -17.27 -8.77
CA LEU A 4 -16.12 -16.16 -7.83
C LEU A 4 -14.72 -16.14 -7.19
N ARG A 5 -14.13 -17.32 -6.89
CA ARG A 5 -12.78 -17.41 -6.30
C ARG A 5 -11.68 -17.09 -7.30
N SER A 6 -11.91 -17.33 -8.58
CA SER A 6 -10.96 -16.96 -9.63
C SER A 6 -10.99 -15.44 -9.85
N PHE A 7 -12.19 -14.86 -9.88
CA PHE A 7 -12.39 -13.43 -10.03
C PHE A 7 -11.83 -12.64 -8.85
N LEU A 8 -12.13 -13.08 -7.62
CA LEU A 8 -11.56 -12.49 -6.40
C LEU A 8 -10.03 -12.57 -6.37
N ARG A 9 -9.43 -13.68 -6.83
CA ARG A 9 -7.95 -13.79 -6.91
C ARG A 9 -7.36 -12.80 -7.90
N HIS A 10 -7.96 -12.63 -9.07
CA HIS A 10 -7.51 -11.65 -10.06
C HIS A 10 -7.66 -10.22 -9.54
N PHE A 11 -8.79 -9.89 -8.92
CA PHE A 11 -9.01 -8.58 -8.30
C PHE A 11 -8.06 -8.31 -7.14
N TYR A 12 -7.75 -9.33 -6.34
CA TYR A 12 -6.79 -9.20 -5.24
C TYR A 12 -5.36 -8.98 -5.78
N GLY A 13 -4.96 -9.73 -6.81
CA GLY A 13 -3.66 -9.56 -7.47
C GLY A 13 -3.51 -8.20 -8.15
N ALA A 14 -4.52 -7.77 -8.92
CA ALA A 14 -4.56 -6.46 -9.55
C ALA A 14 -4.61 -5.33 -8.51
N GLY A 15 -5.41 -5.51 -7.45
CA GLY A 15 -5.49 -4.58 -6.33
C GLY A 15 -4.16 -4.41 -5.63
N ILE A 16 -3.43 -5.49 -5.34
CA ILE A 16 -2.09 -5.40 -4.75
C ILE A 16 -1.13 -4.62 -5.64
N LEU A 17 -1.12 -4.86 -6.96
CA LEU A 17 -0.29 -4.09 -7.89
C LEU A 17 -0.68 -2.61 -7.89
N PHE A 18 -1.98 -2.33 -7.95
CA PHE A 18 -2.50 -0.98 -7.91
C PHE A 18 -2.08 -0.26 -6.63
N PHE A 19 -2.27 -0.88 -5.46
CA PHE A 19 -1.82 -0.35 -4.19
C PHE A 19 -0.30 -0.18 -4.12
N TYR A 20 0.48 -1.06 -4.77
CA TYR A 20 1.94 -0.96 -4.77
C TYR A 20 2.43 0.32 -5.47
N TYR A 21 1.82 0.69 -6.60
CA TYR A 21 2.15 1.93 -7.32
C TYR A 21 1.45 3.16 -6.71
N MET A 22 0.20 3.01 -6.27
CA MET A 22 -0.59 4.11 -5.73
C MET A 22 -0.29 4.45 -4.27
N LYS A 23 0.48 3.63 -3.53
CA LYS A 23 0.81 3.91 -2.13
C LYS A 23 1.41 5.31 -1.94
N TRP A 24 2.33 5.72 -2.81
CA TRP A 24 3.00 7.01 -2.71
C TRP A 24 2.09 8.21 -2.97
N PRO A 25 1.33 8.27 -4.09
CA PRO A 25 0.40 9.36 -4.33
C PRO A 25 -0.76 9.39 -3.33
N ILE A 26 -1.22 8.25 -2.80
CA ILE A 26 -2.23 8.23 -1.74
C ILE A 26 -1.63 8.76 -0.42
N VAL A 27 -0.44 8.30 -0.04
CA VAL A 27 0.20 8.68 1.22
C VAL A 27 0.60 10.15 1.25
N LEU A 28 1.07 10.72 0.14
CA LEU A 28 1.46 12.12 0.03
C LEU A 28 0.30 13.02 -0.43
N GLY A 29 -0.53 12.54 -1.35
CA GLY A 29 -1.61 13.32 -1.94
C GLY A 29 -2.75 13.57 -0.97
N LEU A 30 -3.12 12.61 -0.11
CA LEU A 30 -4.18 12.82 0.89
C LEU A 30 -3.87 13.90 1.93
N PRO A 31 -2.70 13.90 2.60
CA PRO A 31 -2.36 14.99 3.51
C PRO A 31 -2.27 16.32 2.77
N VAL A 32 -1.74 16.37 1.54
CA VAL A 32 -1.77 17.61 0.73
C VAL A 32 -3.21 18.06 0.48
N LEU A 33 -4.13 17.16 0.16
CA LEU A 33 -5.54 17.48 -0.08
C LEU A 33 -6.23 18.02 1.19
N TYR A 34 -5.93 17.43 2.35
CA TYR A 34 -6.50 17.86 3.63
C TYR A 34 -5.90 19.17 4.15
N PHE A 35 -4.59 19.35 4.06
CA PHE A 35 -3.90 20.53 4.61
C PHE A 35 -3.92 21.74 3.66
N TYR A 36 -3.84 21.52 2.35
CA TYR A 36 -3.72 22.61 1.37
C TYR A 36 -5.05 22.92 0.66
N LEU A 37 -5.86 21.90 0.36
CA LEU A 37 -7.12 22.05 -0.37
C LEU A 37 -8.36 22.17 0.54
N GLY A 38 -8.19 21.99 1.86
CA GLY A 38 -9.30 22.04 2.82
C GLY A 38 -10.36 20.97 2.57
N TYR A 39 -9.99 19.86 1.93
CA TYR A 39 -10.95 18.83 1.54
C TYR A 39 -11.60 18.18 2.78
N PRO A 40 -12.92 17.91 2.77
CA PRO A 40 -13.58 17.27 3.90
C PRO A 40 -12.93 15.91 4.21
N ARG A 41 -12.66 15.69 5.50
CA ARG A 41 -12.09 14.43 5.99
C ARG A 41 -13.15 13.34 5.95
N TYR A 42 -12.89 12.29 5.18
CA TYR A 42 -13.72 11.08 5.17
C TYR A 42 -12.97 9.94 5.84
N TRP A 43 -13.65 9.25 6.75
CA TRP A 43 -13.10 8.10 7.47
C TRP A 43 -12.60 6.99 6.54
N LEU A 44 -13.29 6.77 5.41
CA LEU A 44 -12.89 5.77 4.42
C LEU A 44 -11.52 6.09 3.80
N LEU A 45 -11.25 7.36 3.48
CA LEU A 45 -9.97 7.78 2.93
C LEU A 45 -8.86 7.72 3.97
N ASP A 46 -9.17 8.00 5.23
CA ASP A 46 -8.22 7.85 6.35
C ASP A 46 -7.83 6.39 6.57
N LEU A 47 -8.81 5.47 6.52
CA LEU A 47 -8.56 4.03 6.58
C LEU A 47 -7.73 3.53 5.39
N LEU A 48 -8.01 4.03 4.17
CA LEU A 48 -7.25 3.70 2.96
C LEU A 48 -5.79 4.17 3.08
N TRP A 49 -5.59 5.36 3.65
CA TRP A 49 -4.28 5.93 3.92
C TRP A 49 -3.51 5.10 4.95
N LEU A 50 -4.15 4.74 6.07
CA LEU A 50 -3.58 3.86 7.10
C LEU A 50 -3.22 2.47 6.52
N TYR A 51 -4.05 1.91 5.65
CA TYR A 51 -3.76 0.65 4.97
C TYR A 51 -2.51 0.73 4.08
N CYS A 52 -2.39 1.81 3.29
CA CYS A 52 -1.20 2.07 2.48
C CYS A 52 0.06 2.25 3.35
N LEU A 53 -0.07 2.96 4.47
CA LEU A 53 1.02 3.18 5.42
C LEU A 53 1.49 1.85 6.03
N GLY A 54 0.55 0.98 6.44
CA GLY A 54 0.87 -0.37 6.92
C GLY A 54 1.58 -1.23 5.87
N LEU A 55 1.19 -1.14 4.60
CA LEU A 55 1.87 -1.81 3.49
C LEU A 55 3.33 -1.33 3.35
N ILE A 56 3.57 -0.01 3.42
CA ILE A 56 4.91 0.57 3.36
C ILE A 56 5.76 0.09 4.55
N ILE A 57 5.22 0.13 5.77
CA ILE A 57 5.93 -0.35 6.97
C ILE A 57 6.32 -1.82 6.80
N LYS A 58 5.41 -2.66 6.31
CA LYS A 58 5.71 -4.07 6.05
C LYS A 58 6.82 -4.24 5.02
N ASP A 59 6.78 -3.48 3.93
CA ASP A 59 7.80 -3.50 2.87
C ASP A 59 9.18 -3.12 3.44
N ILE A 60 9.24 -2.03 4.22
CA ILE A 60 10.44 -1.58 4.92
C ILE A 60 10.90 -2.63 5.93
N ALA A 61 10.00 -3.21 6.73
CA ALA A 61 10.33 -4.24 7.70
C ALA A 61 10.94 -5.48 7.01
N VAL A 62 10.39 -5.90 5.87
CA VAL A 62 10.98 -7.00 5.07
C VAL A 62 12.38 -6.62 4.57
N VAL A 63 12.55 -5.40 4.07
CA VAL A 63 13.88 -4.90 3.62
C VAL A 63 14.86 -4.84 4.80
N VAL A 64 14.47 -4.33 5.95
CA VAL A 64 15.30 -4.22 7.16
C VAL A 64 15.64 -5.60 7.73
N LEU A 65 14.67 -6.52 7.78
CA LEU A 65 14.91 -7.90 8.20
C LEU A 65 15.83 -8.63 7.21
N ARG A 66 15.69 -8.37 5.91
CA ARG A 66 16.60 -8.89 4.88
C ARG A 66 18.01 -8.30 5.04
N TRP A 67 18.12 -7.02 5.36
CA TRP A 67 19.40 -6.34 5.61
C TRP A 67 20.09 -6.89 6.87
N LYS A 68 19.35 -7.09 7.96
CA LYS A 68 19.81 -7.78 9.19
C LYS A 68 20.33 -9.20 8.91
N ARG A 69 19.80 -9.89 7.91
CA ARG A 69 20.18 -11.27 7.56
C ARG A 69 21.51 -11.34 6.79
N GLY A 70 22.10 -10.21 6.40
CA GLY A 70 23.45 -10.18 5.82
C GLY A 70 23.58 -10.92 4.49
N GLU A 71 22.49 -11.15 3.75
CA GLU A 71 22.57 -11.68 2.40
C GLU A 71 23.17 -10.61 1.47
N LYS A 72 24.50 -10.65 1.32
CA LYS A 72 25.19 -10.00 0.20
C LYS A 72 24.64 -10.57 -1.10
N ILE A 73 23.75 -9.82 -1.75
CA ILE A 73 23.47 -10.00 -3.17
C ILE A 73 24.66 -9.36 -3.91
N TRP A 74 25.78 -10.07 -3.92
CA TRP A 74 26.75 -10.01 -5.01
C TRP A 74 26.59 -11.36 -5.72
N ARG A 75 25.88 -11.35 -6.84
CA ARG A 75 26.31 -12.17 -7.96
C ARG A 75 27.18 -11.29 -8.84
#